data_AF-A0A954ZH85-F1
#
_entry.id   AF-A0A954ZH85-F1
#
_cell.length_a   1.000
_cell.length_b   1.000
_cell.length_c   1.000
_cell.angle_alpha   90.00
_cell.angle_beta   90.00
_cell.angle_gamma   90.00
#
_symmetry.space_group_name_H-M   'P 1'
#
loop_
_entity.id
_entity.type
_entity.pdbx_description
1 polymer ?
#
loop_
_entity_poly.entity_id
_entity_poly.type
_entity_poly.pdbx_seq_one_letter_code
_entity_poly.pdbx_strand_id
1 'polypeptide(L)'
;MSSLLQSTYRHSLREAIVILLAWLLCLVYTTAFCYMRGYSAHQYRVAQKYHVDDMVGPLDNWNRTPESLATPGGLGIPDWVLWGVIVPWGLCILFTIWFCLFFFREDELGDNVA
;
A
#
# COMPACT_ATOMS: atom_id res chain seq x y z
N MET A 1 -39.46 -2.63 3.07
CA MET A 1 -38.23 -3.15 3.69
C MET A 1 -37.18 -3.57 2.66
N SER A 2 -37.49 -4.45 1.69
CA SER A 2 -36.51 -4.99 0.73
C SER A 2 -35.93 -3.98 -0.28
N SER A 3 -36.72 -3.02 -0.76
CA SER A 3 -36.28 -2.02 -1.75
C SER A 3 -35.33 -0.95 -1.17
N LEU A 4 -35.55 -0.53 0.08
CA LEU A 4 -34.69 0.46 0.75
C LEU A 4 -33.31 -0.13 1.04
N LEU A 5 -33.25 -1.35 1.58
CA LEU A 5 -32.00 -2.07 1.81
C LEU A 5 -31.18 -2.21 0.53
N GLN A 6 -31.84 -2.45 -0.61
CA GLN A 6 -31.16 -2.57 -1.91
C GLN A 6 -30.55 -1.24 -2.38
N SER A 7 -31.20 -0.11 -2.11
CA SER A 7 -30.71 1.22 -2.49
C SER A 7 -29.52 1.69 -1.64
N THR A 8 -29.62 1.54 -0.31
CA THR A 8 -28.55 1.88 0.64
C THR A 8 -27.32 1.01 0.39
N TYR A 9 -27.50 -0.31 0.24
CA TYR A 9 -26.40 -1.23 -0.06
C TYR A 9 -25.65 -0.86 -1.34
N ARG A 10 -26.37 -0.47 -2.40
CA ARG A 10 -25.75 -0.06 -3.67
C ARG A 10 -24.98 1.27 -3.55
N HIS A 11 -25.40 2.17 -2.67
CA HIS A 11 -24.67 3.41 -2.39
C HIS A 11 -23.37 3.11 -1.65
N SER A 12 -23.44 2.35 -0.57
CA SER A 12 -22.27 1.95 0.23
C SER A 12 -21.27 1.12 -0.56
N LEU A 13 -21.73 0.26 -1.49
CA LEU A 13 -20.83 -0.51 -2.37
C LEU A 13 -19.98 0.39 -3.27
N ARG A 14 -20.57 1.44 -3.85
CA ARG A 14 -19.82 2.33 -4.75
C ARG A 14 -18.72 3.06 -4.00
N GLU A 15 -18.97 3.44 -2.75
CA GLU A 15 -18.01 4.14 -1.91
C GLU A 15 -16.93 3.20 -1.38
N ALA A 16 -17.30 1.98 -0.98
CA ALA A 16 -16.36 0.94 -0.60
C ALA A 16 -15.41 0.56 -1.74
N ILE A 17 -15.91 0.53 -3.00
CA ILE A 17 -15.07 0.28 -4.18
C ILE A 17 -14.00 1.37 -4.34
N VAL A 18 -14.28 2.64 -4.03
CA VAL A 18 -13.30 3.73 -4.14
C VAL A 18 -12.13 3.49 -3.17
N ILE A 19 -12.43 3.16 -1.91
CA ILE A 19 -11.40 2.85 -0.91
C ILE A 19 -10.63 1.58 -1.33
N LEU A 20 -11.32 0.54 -1.77
CA LEU A 20 -10.70 -0.70 -2.21
C LEU A 20 -9.73 -0.48 -3.39
N LEU A 21 -10.11 0.33 -4.37
CA LEU A 21 -9.26 0.66 -5.51
C LEU A 21 -8.02 1.47 -5.09
N ALA A 22 -8.18 2.43 -4.17
CA ALA A 22 -7.05 3.18 -3.62
C ALA A 22 -6.04 2.25 -2.93
N TRP A 23 -6.54 1.33 -2.10
CA TRP A 23 -5.70 0.32 -1.43
C TRP A 23 -5.07 -0.68 -2.40
N LEU A 24 -5.79 -1.07 -3.46
CA LEU A 24 -5.26 -1.96 -4.49
C LEU A 24 -4.13 -1.29 -5.28
N LEU A 25 -4.28 -0.01 -5.63
CA LEU A 25 -3.20 0.78 -6.25
C LEU A 25 -1.98 0.87 -5.34
N CYS A 26 -2.20 1.11 -4.04
CA CYS A 26 -1.14 1.13 -3.03
C CYS A 26 -0.44 -0.23 -2.92
N LEU A 27 -1.18 -1.34 -2.96
CA LEU A 27 -0.64 -2.69 -2.93
C LEU A 27 0.18 -2.99 -4.20
N VAL A 28 -0.33 -2.64 -5.38
CA VAL A 28 0.38 -2.82 -6.65
C VAL A 28 1.67 -2.00 -6.65
N TYR A 29 1.61 -0.73 -6.21
CA TYR A 29 2.80 0.10 -6.07
C TYR A 29 3.82 -0.53 -5.11
N THR A 30 3.39 -0.95 -3.92
CA THR A 30 4.25 -1.53 -2.90
C THR A 30 4.93 -2.82 -3.40
N THR A 31 4.16 -3.73 -3.98
CA THR A 31 4.68 -5.01 -4.49
C THR A 31 5.64 -4.80 -5.67
N ALA A 32 5.30 -3.93 -6.62
CA ALA A 32 6.17 -3.60 -7.75
C ALA A 32 7.48 -2.93 -7.30
N PHE A 33 7.40 -1.95 -6.40
CA PHE A 33 8.56 -1.24 -5.88
C PHE A 33 9.48 -2.18 -5.09
N CYS A 34 8.92 -3.00 -4.20
CA CYS A 34 9.67 -3.99 -3.41
C CYS A 34 10.28 -5.09 -4.30
N TYR A 35 9.57 -5.54 -5.34
CA TYR A 35 10.10 -6.53 -6.29
C TYR A 35 11.30 -5.98 -7.06
N MET A 36 11.19 -4.76 -7.60
CA MET A 36 12.25 -4.16 -8.40
C MET A 36 13.46 -3.70 -7.58
N ARG A 37 13.25 -3.21 -6.35
CA ARG A 37 14.30 -2.52 -5.58
C ARG A 37 14.70 -3.20 -4.27
N GLY A 38 13.86 -4.07 -3.69
CA GLY A 38 14.07 -4.65 -2.36
C GLY A 38 14.68 -6.06 -2.36
N TYR A 39 14.32 -6.92 -3.33
CA TYR A 39 14.67 -8.35 -3.29
C TYR A 39 16.00 -8.73 -3.97
N SER A 40 16.70 -7.80 -4.62
CA SER A 40 18.03 -8.04 -5.21
C SER A 40 19.14 -8.25 -4.16
N ALA A 41 18.80 -8.32 -2.87
CA ALA A 41 19.70 -8.50 -1.76
C ALA A 41 19.55 -9.88 -1.11
N HIS A 42 20.12 -10.93 -1.72
CA HIS A 42 20.45 -12.15 -0.97
C HIS A 42 21.70 -12.84 -1.52
N GLN A 43 22.85 -12.16 -1.43
CA GLN A 43 24.15 -12.85 -1.48
C GLN A 43 24.35 -13.60 -0.14
N TYR A 44 23.78 -14.80 -0.02
CA TYR A 44 24.25 -15.73 1.01
C TYR A 44 25.57 -16.33 0.51
N ARG A 45 26.57 -16.37 1.38
CA ARG A 45 27.99 -16.64 1.10
C ARG A 45 28.31 -18.10 0.73
N VAL A 46 27.40 -18.76 0.02
CA VAL A 46 27.56 -20.12 -0.52
C VAL A 46 26.87 -20.20 -1.89
N ALA A 47 27.65 -20.13 -2.97
CA ALA A 47 27.25 -20.47 -4.34
C ALA A 47 26.05 -19.72 -4.96
N GLN A 48 26.23 -18.44 -5.30
CA GLN A 48 25.37 -17.71 -6.24
C GLN A 48 25.68 -18.16 -7.68
N LYS A 49 25.04 -19.26 -8.11
CA LYS A 49 25.22 -19.87 -9.44
C LYS A 49 24.26 -19.31 -10.51
N TYR A 50 23.21 -18.58 -10.09
CA TYR A 50 22.24 -17.95 -10.98
C TYR A 50 22.19 -16.45 -10.63
N HIS A 51 22.60 -15.58 -11.56
CA HIS A 51 22.36 -14.14 -11.47
C HIS A 51 21.05 -13.82 -12.19
N VAL A 52 20.07 -13.30 -11.46
CA VAL A 52 18.82 -12.79 -12.04
C VAL A 52 19.06 -11.57 -12.94
N ASP A 53 20.22 -10.92 -12.77
CA ASP A 53 20.68 -9.78 -13.55
C ASP A 53 20.88 -10.12 -15.04
N ASP A 54 21.16 -11.39 -15.36
CA ASP A 54 21.34 -11.86 -16.75
C ASP A 54 20.00 -11.92 -17.52
N MET A 55 18.86 -12.01 -16.81
CA MET A 55 17.53 -12.16 -17.42
C MET A 55 16.76 -10.84 -17.49
N VAL A 56 17.00 -9.91 -16.55
CA VAL A 56 16.19 -8.71 -16.37
C VAL A 56 17.01 -7.41 -16.54
N GLY A 57 18.33 -7.53 -16.75
CA GLY A 57 19.25 -6.41 -16.89
C GLY A 57 19.79 -5.91 -15.54
N PRO A 58 20.65 -4.89 -15.53
CA PRO A 58 21.27 -4.37 -14.31
C PRO A 58 20.20 -3.81 -13.36
N LEU A 59 19.94 -4.52 -12.27
CA LEU A 59 19.04 -4.07 -11.22
C LEU A 59 19.85 -3.25 -10.21
N ASP A 60 19.67 -1.92 -10.21
CA ASP A 60 20.29 -1.03 -9.23
C ASP A 60 19.97 -1.52 -7.81
N ASN A 61 21.00 -1.97 -7.10
CA ASN A 61 20.88 -2.48 -5.75
C ASN A 61 20.90 -1.30 -4.75
N TRP A 62 19.82 -1.10 -4.01
CA TRP A 62 19.85 -0.29 -2.78
C TRP A 62 20.57 -1.08 -1.68
N ASN A 63 21.85 -1.37 -1.93
CA ASN A 63 22.69 -2.24 -1.13
C ASN A 63 22.93 -1.58 0.23
N ARG A 64 22.80 -2.35 1.31
CA ARG A 64 22.88 -1.84 2.70
C ARG A 64 24.21 -1.14 2.96
N THR A 65 24.21 0.18 3.05
CA THR A 65 25.27 0.90 3.78
C THR A 65 24.87 0.99 5.26
N PRO A 66 25.80 0.85 6.22
CA PRO A 66 25.47 0.93 7.65
C PRO A 66 24.82 2.26 8.04
N GLU A 67 25.02 3.29 7.21
CA GLU A 67 24.43 4.62 7.27
C GLU A 67 22.90 4.59 7.05
N SER A 68 22.42 3.72 6.14
CA SER A 68 21.00 3.59 5.78
C SER A 68 20.15 2.93 6.88
N LEU A 69 20.77 2.38 7.93
CA LEU A 69 20.07 1.85 9.11
C LEU A 69 19.75 2.94 10.13
N ALA A 70 20.38 4.12 9.98
CA ALA A 70 20.21 5.25 10.88
C ALA A 70 19.07 6.20 10.44
N THR A 71 18.58 6.10 9.20
CA THR A 71 17.49 6.93 8.67
C THR A 71 16.14 6.20 8.71
N PRO A 72 15.04 6.82 9.17
CA PRO A 72 14.93 8.07 9.91
C PRO A 72 14.90 7.78 11.43
N GLY A 73 15.99 8.05 12.14
CA GLY A 73 16.01 8.07 13.62
C GLY A 73 16.59 6.82 14.31
N GLY A 74 17.40 6.01 13.62
CA GLY A 74 18.08 4.86 14.24
C GLY A 74 17.17 3.66 14.53
N LEU A 75 15.95 3.65 14.01
CA LEU A 75 15.00 2.54 14.12
C LEU A 75 15.44 1.29 13.33
N GLY A 76 16.50 1.38 12.51
CA GLY A 76 17.01 0.26 11.71
C GLY A 76 16.15 -0.09 10.50
N ILE A 77 15.18 0.77 10.12
CA ILE A 77 14.28 0.52 9.00
C ILE A 77 14.99 0.88 7.69
N PRO A 78 15.07 -0.03 6.70
CA PRO A 78 15.68 0.26 5.41
C PRO A 78 14.93 1.36 4.63
N ASP A 79 15.66 2.24 3.93
CA ASP A 79 15.06 3.32 3.14
C ASP A 79 14.05 2.82 2.08
N TRP A 80 14.27 1.65 1.47
CA TRP A 80 13.33 1.06 0.52
C TRP A 80 12.00 0.64 1.16
N VAL A 81 12.00 0.24 2.44
CA VAL A 81 10.78 -0.08 3.18
C VAL A 81 10.02 1.21 3.48
N LEU A 82 10.75 2.27 3.85
CA LEU A 82 10.16 3.58 4.10
C LEU A 82 9.44 4.10 2.84
N TRP A 83 10.13 4.15 1.70
CA TRP A 83 9.59 4.69 0.46
C TRP A 83 8.65 3.74 -0.29
N GLY A 84 8.86 2.43 -0.15
CA GLY A 84 8.08 1.40 -0.83
C GLY A 84 6.82 0.96 -0.08
N VAL A 85 6.81 1.06 1.26
CA VAL A 85 5.70 0.57 2.10
C VAL A 85 5.12 1.69 2.94
N ILE A 86 5.93 2.34 3.79
CA ILE A 86 5.42 3.27 4.80
C ILE A 86 4.78 4.51 4.18
N VAL A 87 5.47 5.15 3.22
CA VAL A 87 4.97 6.34 2.52
C VAL A 87 3.66 6.07 1.77
N PRO A 88 3.57 5.07 0.87
CA PRO A 88 2.32 4.81 0.14
C PRO A 88 1.19 4.36 1.07
N TRP A 89 1.47 3.59 2.12
CA TRP A 89 0.47 3.22 3.13
C TRP A 89 -0.04 4.44 3.90
N GLY A 90 0.87 5.30 4.37
CA GLY A 90 0.52 6.54 5.07
C GLY A 90 -0.35 7.45 4.21
N LEU A 91 0.01 7.63 2.94
CA LEU A 91 -0.81 8.39 1.98
C LEU A 91 -2.20 7.75 1.79
N CYS A 92 -2.28 6.43 1.68
CA CYS A 92 -3.55 5.72 1.54
C CYS A 92 -4.43 5.84 2.79
N ILE A 93 -3.84 5.80 3.98
CA ILE A 93 -4.54 5.99 5.25
C ILE A 93 -5.07 7.41 5.35
N LEU A 94 -4.24 8.42 5.05
CA LEU A 94 -4.65 9.83 5.05
C LEU A 94 -5.77 10.08 4.04
N PHE A 95 -5.66 9.51 2.85
CA PHE A 95 -6.72 9.57 1.84
C PHE A 95 -8.01 8.89 2.33
N THR A 96 -7.91 7.72 2.95
CA THR A 96 -9.07 6.99 3.48
C THR A 96 -9.74 7.79 4.60
N ILE A 97 -8.98 8.35 5.53
CA ILE A 97 -9.51 9.21 6.61
C ILE A 97 -10.22 10.42 6.02
N TRP A 98 -9.58 11.13 5.09
CA TRP A 98 -10.18 12.27 4.43
C TRP A 98 -11.48 11.90 3.69
N PHE A 99 -11.47 10.79 2.94
CA PHE A 99 -12.63 10.31 2.21
C PHE A 99 -13.78 9.94 3.16
N CYS A 100 -13.49 9.26 4.26
CA CYS A 100 -14.50 8.91 5.26
C CYS A 100 -15.08 10.15 5.97
N LEU A 101 -14.27 11.16 6.27
CA LEU A 101 -14.74 12.34 7.01
C LEU A 101 -15.51 13.34 6.14
N PHE A 102 -15.15 13.48 4.87
CA PHE A 102 -15.71 14.53 4.01
C PHE A 102 -16.65 14.01 2.92
N PHE A 103 -16.57 12.72 2.57
CA PHE A 103 -17.30 12.17 1.42
C PHE A 103 -18.26 11.04 1.78
N PHE A 104 -17.92 10.21 2.78
CA PHE A 104 -18.82 9.16 3.26
C PHE A 104 -20.01 9.81 3.97
N ARG A 105 -21.19 9.69 3.36
CA ARG A 105 -22.45 10.17 3.95
C ARG A 105 -23.00 9.08 4.84
N GLU A 106 -23.23 9.39 6.10
CA GLU A 106 -24.07 8.54 6.93
C GLU A 106 -25.52 8.71 6.45
N ASP A 107 -26.03 7.71 5.74
CA ASP A 107 -27.44 7.66 5.38
C ASP A 107 -28.26 7.54 6.68
N GLU A 108 -29.19 8.47 6.92
CA GLU A 108 -30.07 8.45 8.09
C GLU A 108 -30.98 7.22 8.05
N LEU A 109 -30.65 6.23 8.88
CA LEU A 109 -31.50 5.07 9.13
C LEU A 109 -32.60 5.42 10.15
N GLY A 110 -33.44 6.43 9.88
CA GLY A 110 -34.29 7.01 10.95
C GLY A 110 -35.61 7.70 10.62
N ASP A 111 -35.90 8.14 9.39
CA ASP A 111 -37.01 9.08 9.18
C ASP A 111 -38.37 8.47 8.80
N ASN A 112 -38.63 7.19 9.12
CA ASN A 112 -39.92 6.54 8.83
C ASN A 112 -40.46 5.69 9.99
N VAL A 113 -40.22 6.10 11.24
CA VAL A 113 -40.82 5.48 12.45
C VAL A 113 -41.74 6.47 13.21
N ALA A 114 -42.23 7.52 12.55
CA ALA A 114 -43.24 8.44 13.10
C ALA A 114 -44.53 8.39 12.29
#